data_AF-A0A936TKA8-F1
#
_entry.id   AF-A0A936TKA8-F1
#
_cell.length_a   1.000
_cell.length_b   1.000
_cell.length_c   1.000
_cell.angle_alpha   90.00
_cell.angle_beta   90.00
_cell.angle_gamma   90.00
#
_symmetry.space_group_name_H-M   'P 1'
#
loop_
_entity.id
_entity.type
_entity.pdbx_description
1 polymer ?
#
loop_
_entity_poly.entity_id
_entity_poly.type
_entity_poly.pdbx_seq_one_letter_code
_entity_poly.pdbx_strand_id
1 'polypeptide(L)' 'MKCARCSGLMVADHLLDMQESYVPMWMSGLRCVACGNIEDPLIHHHRMVQHTRNARRNTSRFDRVPMRPPVAA' A
#
# COMPACT_ATOMS: atom_id res chain seq x y z
N MET A 1 18.53 8.17 1.73
CA MET A 1 17.65 9.07 2.53
C MET A 1 16.95 10.09 1.63
N LYS A 2 16.16 9.64 0.64
CA LYS A 2 15.33 10.53 -0.20
C LYS A 2 13.96 9.87 -0.36
N CYS A 3 12.91 10.65 -0.21
CA CYS A 3 11.54 10.16 -0.23
C CYS A 3 11.14 9.62 -1.60
N ALA A 4 10.57 8.42 -1.65
CA ALA A 4 10.09 7.83 -2.91
C ALA A 4 8.97 8.64 -3.61
N ARG A 5 8.25 9.52 -2.89
CA ARG A 5 7.14 10.32 -3.44
C ARG A 5 7.55 11.68 -3.99
N CYS A 6 8.45 12.38 -3.30
CA CYS A 6 8.79 13.78 -3.62
C CYS A 6 10.29 14.06 -3.71
N SER A 7 11.14 13.04 -3.56
CA SER A 7 12.60 13.17 -3.49
C SER A 7 13.13 14.03 -2.35
N GLY A 8 12.27 14.47 -1.43
CA GLY A 8 12.62 15.27 -0.26
C GLY A 8 13.40 14.49 0.80
N LEU A 9 13.92 15.23 1.79
CA LEU A 9 14.70 14.66 2.90
C LEU A 9 13.84 13.73 3.76
N MET A 10 14.44 12.61 4.17
CA MET A 10 13.87 11.68 5.13
C MET A 10 14.69 11.66 6.40
N VAL A 11 14.00 11.61 7.54
CA VAL A 11 14.58 11.53 8.87
C VAL A 11 14.06 10.28 9.58
N ALA A 12 14.86 9.73 10.49
CA ALA A 12 14.42 8.65 11.35
C ALA A 12 13.34 9.17 12.31
N ASP A 13 12.30 8.37 12.51
CA ASP A 13 11.16 8.69 13.36
C ASP A 13 10.73 7.44 14.14
N HIS A 14 10.15 7.62 15.31
CA HIS A 14 9.63 6.54 16.15
C HIS A 14 8.13 6.44 15.98
N LEU A 15 7.69 5.36 15.33
CA LEU A 15 6.30 5.09 15.03
C LEU A 15 5.72 4.19 16.10
N LEU A 16 4.54 4.55 16.60
CA LEU A 16 3.77 3.73 17.54
C LEU A 16 2.67 3.00 16.79
N ASP A 17 2.64 1.68 16.91
CA ASP A 17 1.54 0.87 16.43
C ASP A 17 0.51 0.65 17.54
N MET A 18 -0.55 1.46 17.52
CA MET A 18 -1.65 1.38 18.48
C MET A 18 -2.50 0.10 18.34
N GLN A 19 -2.36 -0.63 17.23
CA GLN A 19 -3.12 -1.86 16.99
C GLN A 19 -2.38 -3.11 17.52
N GLU A 20 -1.19 -2.93 18.11
CA GLU A 20 -0.33 -4.03 18.61
C GLU A 20 -0.10 -5.13 17.57
N SER A 21 0.15 -4.74 16.32
CA SER A 21 0.27 -5.69 15.21
C SER A 21 1.60 -6.45 15.28
N TYR A 22 1.63 -7.61 15.95
CA TYR A 22 2.68 -8.67 15.88
C TYR A 22 4.17 -8.29 16.10
N VAL A 23 4.50 -7.00 16.19
CA VAL A 23 5.81 -6.36 16.28
C VAL A 23 5.82 -5.54 17.59
N PRO A 24 6.98 -5.29 18.21
CA PRO A 24 7.05 -4.32 19.31
C PRO A 24 6.26 -3.05 19.01
N MET A 25 5.51 -2.57 20.02
CA MET A 25 4.60 -1.41 19.94
C MET A 25 5.26 -0.14 19.37
N TRP A 26 6.59 -0.09 19.39
CA TRP A 26 7.42 0.97 18.82
C TRP A 26 8.31 0.41 17.70
N MET A 27 8.39 1.14 16.59
CA MET A 27 9.24 0.79 15.46
C MET A 27 9.93 2.03 14.88
N SER A 28 11.17 1.87 14.44
CA SER A 28 11.92 2.93 13.76
C SER A 28 11.56 2.96 12.28
N GLY A 29 11.00 4.08 11.82
CA GLY A 29 10.66 4.33 10.43
C GLY A 29 11.37 5.56 9.87
N LEU A 30 11.20 5.81 8.57
CA LEU A 30 11.67 7.03 7.92
C LEU A 30 10.48 7.92 7.54
N ARG A 31 10.48 9.16 8.03
CA ARG A 31 9.47 10.17 7.69
C ARG A 31 10.06 11.23 6.78
N CYS A 32 9.38 11.52 5.68
CA CYS A 32 9.72 12.65 4.84
C CYS A 32 9.24 13.96 5.48
N VAL A 33 10.15 14.91 5.66
CA VAL A 33 9.84 16.22 6.25
C VAL A 33 9.04 17.10 5.28
N ALA A 34 9.21 16.89 3.96
CA ALA A 34 8.55 17.71 2.95
C ALA A 34 7.09 17.30 2.66
N CYS A 35 6.81 16.00 2.54
CA CYS A 35 5.47 15.52 2.14
C CYS A 35 4.79 14.59 3.15
N GLY A 36 5.46 14.27 4.26
CA GLY A 36 4.92 13.38 5.29
C GLY A 36 4.85 11.90 4.89
N ASN A 37 5.45 11.48 3.77
CA ASN A 37 5.53 10.06 3.43
C ASN A 37 6.31 9.29 4.49
N ILE A 38 5.75 8.17 4.93
CA ILE A 38 6.40 7.27 5.89
C ILE A 38 6.80 6.00 5.14
N GLU A 39 8.07 5.62 5.27
CA GLU A 39 8.63 4.36 4.82
C GLU A 39 8.95 3.52 6.07
N ASP A 40 8.16 2.48 6.25
CA ASP A 40 8.15 1.62 7.42
C ASP A 40 7.83 0.18 6.97
N PRO A 41 8.55 -0.86 7.46
CA PRO A 41 8.36 -2.23 6.99
C PRO A 41 6.92 -2.75 7.15
N LEU A 42 6.24 -2.41 8.24
CA LEU A 42 4.86 -2.86 8.50
C LEU A 42 3.87 -2.12 7.60
N ILE A 43 4.02 -0.80 7.44
CA ILE A 43 3.23 0.00 6.50
C ILE A 43 3.43 -0.53 5.07
N HIS A 44 4.65 -0.87 4.68
CA HIS A 44 4.95 -1.45 3.37
C HIS A 44 4.27 -2.82 3.20
N HIS A 45 4.37 -3.70 4.20
CA HIS A 45 3.68 -4.99 4.20
C HIS A 45 2.17 -4.80 4.04
N HIS A 46 1.53 -3.96 4.86
CA HIS A 46 0.10 -3.69 4.79
C HIS A 46 -0.33 -3.16 3.42
N ARG A 47 0.43 -2.22 2.84
CA ARG A 47 0.15 -1.72 1.48
C ARG A 47 0.24 -2.84 0.44
N MET A 48 1.27 -3.70 0.51
CA MET A 48 1.42 -4.82 -0.42
C MET A 48 0.24 -5.81 -0.31
N VAL A 49 -0.17 -6.17 0.90
CA VAL A 49 -1.33 -7.07 1.10
C VAL A 49 -2.63 -6.40 0.59
N GLN A 50 -2.80 -5.10 0.78
CA GLN A 50 -3.96 -4.39 0.24
C GLN A 50 -3.95 -4.33 -1.28
N HIS A 51 -2.80 -4.05 -1.91
CA HIS A 51 -2.66 -4.01 -3.36
C HIS A 51 -2.98 -5.38 -3.99
N THR A 52 -2.45 -6.47 -3.43
CA THR A 52 -2.73 -7.83 -3.92
C THR A 52 -4.21 -8.19 -3.78
N ARG A 53 -4.86 -7.83 -2.66
CA ARG A 53 -6.32 -7.99 -2.48
C ARG A 53 -7.13 -7.20 -3.50
N ASN A 54 -6.75 -5.96 -3.77
CA ASN A 54 -7.43 -5.10 -4.75
C ASN A 54 -7.23 -5.59 -6.18
N ALA A 55 -6.03 -6.08 -6.52
CA ALA A 55 -5.76 -6.69 -7.82
C ALA A 55 -6.67 -7.90 -8.07
N ARG A 56 -6.80 -8.81 -7.09
CA ARG A 56 -7.72 -9.97 -7.17
C ARG A 56 -9.19 -9.56 -7.33
N ARG A 57 -9.61 -8.47 -6.69
CA ARG A 57 -10.96 -7.92 -6.88
C ARG A 57 -11.16 -7.36 -8.29
N ASN A 58 -10.16 -6.66 -8.83
CA ASN A 58 -10.26 -6.11 -10.18
C ASN A 58 -10.31 -7.20 -11.26
N THR A 59 -9.53 -8.28 -11.15
CA THR A 59 -9.60 -9.38 -12.12
C THR A 59 -10.99 -10.02 -12.14
N SER A 60 -11.60 -10.23 -10.97
CA SER A 60 -12.96 -10.79 -10.86
C SER A 60 -14.06 -9.95 -11.50
N ARG A 61 -13.82 -8.63 -11.72
CA ARG A 61 -14.76 -7.76 -12.45
C ARG A 61 -14.66 -7.95 -13.96
N PHE A 62 -13.47 -8.20 -14.49
CA PHE A 62 -13.28 -8.43 -15.92
C PHE A 62 -13.86 -9.77 -16.39
N ASP A 63 -13.86 -10.80 -15.54
CA ASP A 63 -14.46 -12.11 -15.85
C ASP A 63 -16.00 -12.10 -15.89
N ARG A 64 -16.66 -11.01 -15.46
CA ARG A 64 -18.13 -10.90 -15.44
C ARG A 64 -18.74 -10.18 -16.64
N VAL A 65 -17.95 -9.75 -17.63
CA VAL A 65 -18.52 -9.20 -18.86
C VAL A 65 -19.15 -10.35 -19.65
N PRO A 66 -20.49 -10.48 -19.72
CA PRO A 66 -21.10 -11.54 -20.52
C PRO A 66 -20.84 -11.17 -21.98
N MET A 67 -20.09 -11.99 -22.70
CA MET A 67 -20.03 -11.88 -24.16
C MET A 67 -21.46 -12.07 -24.68
N ARG A 68 -22.08 -11.01 -25.19
CA ARG A 68 -23.34 -11.12 -25.94
C ARG A 68 -23.00 -11.86 -27.23
N PRO A 69 -23.64 -13.00 -27.55
CA PRO A 69 -23.40 -13.67 -28.82
C PRO A 69 -23.83 -12.75 -29.97
N PRO A 70 -23.12 -12.80 -31.12
CA PRO A 70 -23.52 -12.03 -32.29
C PRO A 70 -24.90 -12.51 -32.74
N VAL A 71 -25.82 -11.55 -32.97
CA VAL A 71 -27.13 -11.85 -33.52
C VAL A 71 -26.93 -12.31 -34.96
N ALA A 72 -27.41 -13.51 -35.30
CA ALA A 72 -27.37 -14.02 -36.66
C ALA A 72 -28.35 -13.21 -37.53
N ALA A 73 -27.87 -12.77 -38.69
CA ALA A 73 -28.65 -12.09 -39.72
C ALA A 73 -29.33 -13.09 -40.66
#